data_AF-A0A5J4PM97-F1
#
_entry.id   AF-A0A5J4PM97-F1
#
_cell.length_a   1.000
_cell.length_b   1.000
_cell.length_c   1.000
_cell.angle_alpha   90.00
_cell.angle_beta   90.00
_cell.angle_gamma   90.00
#
_symmetry.space_group_name_H-M   'P 1'
#
loop_
_entity.id
_entity.type
_entity.pdbx_description
1 polymer ?
#
loop_
_entity_poly.entity_id
_entity_poly.type
_entity_poly.pdbx_seq_one_letter_code
_entity_poly.pdbx_strand_id
1 'polypeptide(L)'
;MVPDNAQEIYKERWQIETSFRALKSSGFNIEDTHLTNIDRIDKLFALVIVAFTWAYIVGIYVHENVKQIETKKHGRKAKSLFKYGLGIIANILMN
;
A
#
# COMPACT_ATOMS: atom_id res chain seq x y z
N MET A 1 14.26 27.28 9.32
CA MET A 1 13.59 26.19 8.58
C MET A 1 12.86 26.85 7.40
N VAL A 2 13.31 26.61 6.17
CA VAL A 2 12.83 27.33 4.98
C VAL A 2 11.43 26.81 4.60
N PRO A 3 10.43 27.68 4.32
CA PRO A 3 9.04 27.29 4.07
C PRO A 3 8.82 26.31 2.91
N ASP A 4 9.68 26.32 1.89
CA ASP A 4 9.50 25.55 0.65
C ASP A 4 9.52 24.02 0.83
N ASN A 5 10.21 23.51 1.85
CA ASN A 5 10.33 22.06 2.08
C ASN A 5 9.15 21.48 2.88
N ALA A 6 8.25 22.31 3.42
CA ALA A 6 7.17 21.85 4.26
C ALA A 6 6.17 20.96 3.49
N GLN A 7 5.91 21.27 2.22
CA GLN A 7 4.99 20.48 1.39
C GLN A 7 5.58 19.12 0.99
N GLU A 8 6.88 19.03 0.72
CA GLU A 8 7.53 17.77 0.38
C GLU A 8 7.60 16.83 1.59
N ILE A 9 8.02 17.35 2.74
CA ILE A 9 8.02 16.59 4.00
C ILE A 9 6.60 16.10 4.35
N TYR A 10 5.57 16.91 4.08
CA TYR A 10 4.19 16.52 4.34
C TYR A 10 3.69 15.41 3.39
N LYS A 11 4.21 15.34 2.15
CA LYS A 11 3.92 14.24 1.21
C LYS A 11 4.53 12.92 1.69
N GLU A 12 5.71 12.93 2.31
CA GLU A 12 6.34 11.73 2.87
C GLU A 12 5.49 11.13 4.01
N ARG A 13 4.92 11.98 4.88
CA ARG A 13 4.00 11.52 5.94
C ARG A 13 2.75 10.84 5.36
N TRP A 14 2.20 11.39 4.27
CA TRP A 14 1.03 10.82 3.61
C TRP A 14 1.30 9.41 3.04
N GLN A 15 2.52 9.14 2.57
CA GLN A 15 2.92 7.79 2.11
C GLN A 15 2.87 6.78 3.25
N ILE A 16 3.37 7.16 4.44
CA ILE A 16 3.34 6.33 5.64
C ILE A 16 1.89 6.07 6.08
N GLU A 17 1.05 7.09 6.14
CA GLU A 17 -0.37 6.95 6.50
C GLU A 17 -1.12 6.04 5.51
N THR A 18 -0.82 6.17 4.21
CA THR A 18 -1.39 5.30 3.18
C THR A 18 -0.95 3.84 3.37
N SER A 19 0.30 3.62 3.77
CA SER A 19 0.85 2.29 4.03
C SER A 19 0.22 1.63 5.25
N PHE A 20 0.08 2.36 6.36
CA PHE A 20 -0.64 1.86 7.54
C PHE A 20 -2.10 1.54 7.24
N ARG A 21 -2.79 2.38 6.46
CA ARG A 21 -4.17 2.11 6.04
C ARG A 21 -4.26 0.83 5.21
N ALA A 22 -3.26 0.53 4.39
CA ALA A 22 -3.21 -0.67 3.55
C ALA A 22 -2.93 -1.96 4.35
N LEU A 23 -2.15 -1.89 5.43
CA LEU A 23 -1.99 -3.01 6.37
C LEU A 23 -3.27 -3.33 7.16
N LYS A 24 -4.07 -2.29 7.46
CA LYS A 24 -5.35 -2.38 8.15
C LYS A 24 -6.51 -2.58 7.15
N SER A 25 -7.58 -1.82 7.33
CA SER A 25 -8.89 -1.98 6.69
C SER A 25 -8.95 -1.83 5.17
N SER A 26 -7.92 -1.31 4.51
CA SER A 26 -7.93 -1.13 3.04
C SER A 26 -7.18 -2.20 2.25
N GLY A 27 -6.55 -3.16 2.93
CA GLY A 27 -5.80 -4.25 2.30
C GLY A 27 -5.85 -5.54 3.12
N PHE A 28 -4.94 -5.69 4.08
CA PHE A 28 -4.71 -6.98 4.75
C PHE A 28 -5.55 -7.23 6.02
N ASN A 29 -6.29 -6.23 6.51
CA ASN A 29 -7.20 -6.34 7.66
C ASN A 29 -6.54 -6.97 8.90
N ILE A 30 -5.28 -6.62 9.18
CA ILE A 30 -4.50 -7.28 10.23
C ILE A 30 -5.11 -7.15 11.64
N GLU A 31 -5.89 -6.10 11.87
CA GLU A 31 -6.58 -5.82 13.13
C GLU A 31 -7.77 -6.78 13.38
N ASP A 32 -8.32 -7.41 12.34
CA ASP A 32 -9.49 -8.31 12.44
C ASP A 32 -9.10 -9.78 12.71
N THR A 33 -7.81 -10.07 12.82
CA THR A 33 -7.27 -11.44 12.90
C THR A 33 -7.55 -12.12 14.25
N HIS A 34 -8.10 -11.39 15.24
CA HIS A 34 -8.34 -11.84 16.63
C HIS A 34 -7.13 -12.49 17.32
N LEU A 35 -5.93 -12.33 16.75
CA LEU A 35 -4.69 -12.87 17.30
C LEU A 35 -4.27 -12.04 18.51
N THR A 36 -4.05 -12.71 19.63
CA THR A 36 -3.62 -12.08 20.89
C THR A 36 -2.23 -12.52 21.33
N ASN A 37 -1.73 -13.63 20.79
CA ASN A 37 -0.37 -14.13 21.07
C ASN A 37 0.66 -13.37 20.23
N ILE A 38 1.63 -12.73 20.89
CA ILE A 38 2.61 -11.85 20.26
C ILE A 38 3.51 -12.57 19.25
N ASP A 39 3.97 -13.78 19.54
CA ASP A 39 4.82 -14.55 18.61
C ASP A 39 4.09 -14.91 17.32
N ARG A 40 2.77 -15.13 17.41
CA ARG A 40 1.92 -15.39 16.22
C ARG A 40 1.67 -14.10 15.43
N ILE A 41 1.48 -12.98 16.11
CA ILE A 41 1.35 -11.66 15.48
C ILE A 41 2.63 -11.33 14.71
N ASP A 42 3.81 -11.54 15.31
CA ASP A 42 5.09 -11.24 14.68
C ASP A 42 5.30 -12.04 13.39
N LYS A 43 5.01 -13.35 13.42
CA LYS A 43 5.09 -14.22 12.24
C LYS A 43 4.10 -13.81 11.16
N LEU A 44 2.86 -13.49 11.53
CA LEU A 44 1.86 -13.00 10.58
C LEU A 44 2.29 -11.67 9.97
N PHE A 45 2.78 -10.75 10.81
CA PHE A 45 3.21 -9.43 10.38
C PHE A 45 4.35 -9.53 9.37
N ALA A 46 5.34 -10.40 9.61
CA ALA A 46 6.43 -10.66 8.66
C ALA A 46 5.91 -11.10 7.29
N LEU A 47 4.96 -12.05 7.25
CA LEU A 47 4.35 -12.51 6.00
C LEU A 47 3.55 -11.41 5.30
N VAL A 48 2.78 -10.63 6.08
CA VAL A 48 1.98 -9.50 5.56
C VAL A 48 2.89 -8.43 4.96
N ILE A 49 4.03 -8.12 5.57
CA ILE A 49 4.99 -7.15 5.02
C ILE A 49 5.60 -7.66 3.71
N VAL A 50 5.93 -8.94 3.61
CA VAL A 50 6.42 -9.53 2.36
C VAL A 50 5.36 -9.42 1.25
N ALA A 51 4.11 -9.80 1.55
CA ALA A 51 3.00 -9.68 0.61
C ALA A 51 2.71 -8.22 0.23
N PHE A 52 2.82 -7.30 1.18
CA PHE A 52 2.65 -5.87 0.97
C PHE A 52 3.70 -5.34 -0.02
N THR A 53 4.97 -5.64 0.23
CA THR A 53 6.08 -5.21 -0.63
C THR A 53 5.92 -5.78 -2.04
N TRP A 54 5.54 -7.04 -2.16
CA TRP A 54 5.29 -7.65 -3.46
C TRP A 54 4.17 -6.95 -4.23
N ALA A 55 3.02 -6.70 -3.59
CA ALA A 55 1.92 -5.93 -4.18
C ALA A 55 2.34 -4.50 -4.57
N TYR A 56 3.22 -3.87 -3.79
CA TYR A 56 3.74 -2.54 -4.12
C TYR A 56 4.62 -2.58 -5.38
N ILE A 57 5.54 -3.55 -5.48
CA ILE A 57 6.42 -3.74 -6.65
C ILE A 57 5.60 -4.03 -7.90
N VAL A 58 4.62 -4.93 -7.83
CA VAL A 58 3.71 -5.21 -8.95
C VAL A 58 2.96 -3.94 -9.37
N GLY A 59 2.49 -3.16 -8.40
CA GLY A 59 1.82 -1.89 -8.65
C GLY A 59 2.69 -0.88 -9.40
N ILE A 60 3.97 -0.76 -9.04
CA ILE A 60 4.96 0.06 -9.75
C ILE A 60 5.14 -0.46 -11.17
N TYR A 61 5.47 -1.74 -11.31
CA TYR A 61 5.77 -2.34 -12.61
C TYR A 61 4.63 -2.14 -13.60
N VAL A 62 3.39 -2.42 -13.18
CA VAL A 62 2.22 -2.28 -14.07
C VAL A 62 1.93 -0.82 -14.37
N HIS A 63 2.09 0.08 -13.39
CA HIS A 63 1.92 1.51 -13.59
C HIS A 63 2.88 2.07 -14.64
N GLU A 64 4.13 1.62 -14.65
CA GLU A 64 5.19 2.12 -15.51
C GLU A 64 5.21 1.44 -16.90
N ASN A 65 4.91 0.14 -16.97
CA ASN A 65 5.19 -0.67 -18.16
C ASN A 65 3.93 -1.20 -18.88
N VAL A 66 2.77 -1.18 -18.23
CA VAL A 66 1.56 -1.83 -18.77
C VAL A 66 0.40 -0.85 -18.90
N LYS A 67 -0.04 -0.26 -17.79
CA LYS A 67 -1.13 0.71 -17.77
C LYS A 67 -0.95 1.69 -16.63
N GLN A 68 -0.73 2.95 -16.99
CA GLN A 68 -0.58 4.03 -16.04
C GLN A 68 -1.89 4.26 -15.26
N ILE A 69 -1.74 4.58 -13.98
CA ILE A 69 -2.84 4.98 -13.11
C ILE A 69 -3.15 6.44 -13.42
N GLU A 70 -4.41 6.73 -13.73
CA GLU A 70 -4.88 8.08 -13.99
C GLU A 70 -4.68 9.00 -12.76
N THR A 71 -4.22 10.21 -13.03
CA THR A 71 -4.14 11.28 -12.02
C THR A 71 -5.43 12.11 -12.10
N LYS A 72 -6.14 12.24 -10.98
CA LYS A 72 -7.39 13.00 -10.90
C LYS A 72 -7.13 14.51 -10.90
N LYS A 73 -8.17 15.32 -11.12
CA LYS A 73 -8.12 16.80 -11.17
C LYS A 73 -7.43 17.45 -9.97
N HIS A 74 -7.48 16.82 -8.80
CA HIS A 74 -6.80 17.27 -7.56
C HIS A 74 -5.33 16.83 -7.46
N GLY A 75 -4.70 16.39 -8.55
CA GLY A 75 -3.26 16.07 -8.62
C GLY A 75 -2.80 14.76 -7.96
N ARG A 76 -3.72 13.90 -7.52
CA ARG A 76 -3.38 12.60 -6.90
C ARG A 76 -3.83 11.44 -7.79
N LYS A 77 -3.07 10.34 -7.77
CA LYS A 77 -3.41 9.09 -8.48
C LYS A 77 -4.77 8.55 -8.02
N ALA A 78 -5.55 7.99 -8.94
CA ALA A 78 -6.87 7.43 -8.66
C ALA A 78 -6.83 6.20 -7.73
N LYS A 79 -5.71 5.47 -7.72
CA LYS A 79 -5.40 4.36 -6.81
C LYS A 79 -3.96 4.51 -6.31
N SER A 80 -3.67 4.02 -5.09
CA SER A 80 -2.29 3.84 -4.66
C SER A 80 -1.63 2.71 -5.46
N LEU A 81 -0.30 2.75 -5.58
CA LEU A 81 0.47 1.69 -6.26
C LEU A 81 0.23 0.33 -5.60
N PHE A 82 0.26 0.27 -4.26
CA PHE A 82 -0.11 -0.92 -3.50
C PHE A 82 -1.49 -1.47 -3.90
N LYS A 83 -2.55 -0.65 -3.86
CA LYS A 83 -3.92 -1.12 -4.14
C LYS A 83 -4.06 -1.58 -5.60
N TYR A 84 -3.29 -0.97 -6.50
CA TYR A 84 -3.26 -1.37 -7.89
C TYR A 84 -2.64 -2.75 -8.06
N GLY A 85 -1.44 -2.98 -7.51
CA GLY A 85 -0.78 -4.28 -7.60
C GLY A 85 -1.50 -5.38 -6.82
N LEU A 86 -2.03 -5.08 -5.62
CA LEU A 86 -2.83 -6.04 -4.85
C LEU A 86 -4.05 -6.52 -5.65
N GLY A 87 -4.75 -5.60 -6.35
CA GLY A 87 -5.90 -5.95 -7.17
C GLY A 87 -5.54 -6.89 -8.34
N ILE A 88 -4.34 -6.74 -8.89
CA ILE A 88 -3.83 -7.60 -9.97
C ILE A 88 -3.48 -8.98 -9.43
N ILE A 89 -2.73 -9.05 -8.33
CA ILE A 89 -2.38 -10.31 -7.67
C ILE A 89 -3.67 -11.06 -7.28
N ALA A 90 -4.63 -10.37 -6.66
CA ALA A 90 -5.91 -10.97 -6.29
C ALA A 90 -6.69 -11.49 -7.51
N ASN A 91 -6.73 -10.73 -8.60
CA ASN A 91 -7.39 -11.17 -9.83
C ASN A 91 -6.72 -12.41 -10.44
N ILE A 92 -5.39 -12.52 -10.36
CA ILE A 92 -4.66 -13.70 -10.87
C ILE A 92 -4.86 -14.92 -9.98
N LEU A 93 -4.91 -14.75 -8.65
CA LEU A 93 -5.00 -15.87 -7.70
C LEU A 93 -6.43 -16.38 -7.50
N MET A 94 -7.44 -15.53 -7.75
CA MET A 94 -8.86 -15.82 -7.46
C MET A 94 -9.72 -16.04 -8.71
N ASN A 95 -9.14 -15.91 -9.91
CA ASN A 95 -9.74 -16.37 -11.17
C ASN A 95 -9.11 -17.68 -11.62
#